data_AF-A0A2V7L311-F1
#
_entry.id   AF-A0A2V7L311-F1
#
_cell.length_a   1.000
_cell.length_b   1.000
_cell.length_c   1.000
_cell.angle_alpha   90.00
_cell.angle_beta   90.00
_cell.angle_gamma   90.00
#
_symmetry.space_group_name_H-M   'P 1'
#
loop_
_entity.id
_entity.type
_entity.pdbx_description
1 polymer ?
#
loop_
_entity_poly.entity_id
_entity_poly.type
_entity_poly.pdbx_seq_one_letter_code
_entity_poly.pdbx_strand_id
1 'polypeptide(L)'
;MPETLLPKTRIPLRHLLLFGWLPSPLKILAYRLLLGYRIGRGVKISFGGVVIGKSVELGDHVEIGLLAVVQGETIRIGRHSSVGTMSYLSCNAIEIGDDAKIREQVYVGGPQLPESRFVLGSRTIVLQLTNINPTKPVVIGDDTGIGGHCLIFTHGAWLNQLDGYPVTYEPVTLGKSVWLPWRVFIMPGTTIGDGSVIGANSLVSGNIPPSSLAVGNPAKVIRSAPDFPKKLSDGERAGLVETIMGEFDRFVQHGGVRVEAHGSIRAYHYSRRTWRLMWLRAGVRMDGIAPARGDTVFSEAALAPDALADFAKRGVYWLDLGGKTRSEGGSRLTEELALFIGRYGIRLIRISG
;
A
#
# COMPACT_ATOMS: atom_id res chain seq x y z
N MET A 1 37.30 5.71 13.78
CA MET A 1 37.18 4.99 12.48
C MET A 1 37.94 5.81 11.44
N PRO A 2 38.65 5.17 10.49
CA PRO A 2 39.30 5.91 9.41
C PRO A 2 38.26 6.70 8.62
N GLU A 3 38.56 7.96 8.33
CA GLU A 3 37.70 8.84 7.55
C GLU A 3 37.71 8.41 6.08
N THR A 4 36.54 8.24 5.50
CA THR A 4 36.39 8.01 4.06
C THR A 4 36.16 9.34 3.36
N LEU A 5 36.60 9.47 2.10
CA LEU A 5 36.40 10.67 1.27
C LEU A 5 34.94 11.14 1.28
N LEU A 6 34.00 10.19 1.27
CA LEU A 6 32.57 10.45 1.37
C LEU A 6 32.10 10.18 2.81
N PRO A 7 31.38 11.12 3.46
CA PRO A 7 30.83 10.91 4.77
C PRO A 7 29.73 9.83 4.74
N LYS A 8 29.80 8.86 5.66
CA LYS A 8 28.81 7.78 5.78
C LYS A 8 27.84 8.08 6.92
N THR A 9 26.90 8.99 6.69
CA THR A 9 25.89 9.32 7.69
C THR A 9 24.76 8.28 7.66
N ARG A 10 24.76 7.33 8.60
CA ARG A 10 23.68 6.32 8.70
C ARG A 10 22.45 6.87 9.42
N ILE A 11 22.67 7.54 10.54
CA ILE A 11 21.61 8.12 11.37
C ILE A 11 21.70 9.64 11.26
N PRO A 12 20.59 10.32 10.92
CA PRO A 12 20.59 11.77 10.74
C PRO A 12 20.44 12.49 12.07
N LEU A 13 21.45 12.36 12.95
CA LEU A 13 21.44 12.89 14.33
C LEU A 13 21.06 14.37 14.39
N ARG A 14 21.59 15.20 13.48
CA ARG A 14 21.25 16.63 13.42
C ARG A 14 19.75 16.86 13.18
N HIS A 15 19.14 16.13 12.24
CA HIS A 15 17.72 16.27 11.96
C HIS A 15 16.85 15.70 13.09
N LEU A 16 17.28 14.60 13.72
CA LEU A 16 16.60 14.06 14.88
C LEU A 16 16.61 15.07 16.04
N LEU A 17 17.73 15.74 16.29
CA LEU A 17 17.85 16.77 17.33
C LEU A 17 17.07 18.04 17.00
N LEU A 18 17.01 18.45 15.73
CA LEU A 18 16.30 19.68 15.33
C LEU A 18 14.79 19.48 15.23
N PHE A 19 14.36 18.35 14.65
CA PHE A 19 12.98 18.15 14.25
C PHE A 19 12.32 16.99 14.99
N GLY A 20 13.05 15.95 15.36
CA GLY A 20 12.49 14.70 15.87
C GLY A 20 11.54 14.88 17.07
N TRP A 21 11.88 15.78 17.99
CA TRP A 21 11.10 16.05 19.21
C TRP A 21 9.92 17.01 19.00
N LEU A 22 9.85 17.72 17.87
CA LEU A 22 8.78 18.69 17.61
C LEU A 22 7.42 18.00 17.45
N PRO A 23 6.35 18.55 18.04
CA PRO A 23 4.98 18.17 17.71
C PRO A 23 4.72 18.27 16.20
N SER A 24 3.92 17.35 15.66
CA SER A 24 3.69 17.23 14.20
C SER A 24 3.36 18.57 13.50
N PRO A 25 2.46 19.44 14.02
CA PRO A 25 2.15 20.70 13.34
C PRO A 25 3.36 21.64 13.21
N LEU A 26 4.16 21.77 14.27
CA LEU A 26 5.36 22.62 14.29
C LEU A 26 6.45 22.05 13.38
N LYS A 27 6.62 20.72 13.40
CA LYS A 27 7.56 20.03 12.51
C LYS A 27 7.22 20.25 11.03
N ILE A 28 5.95 20.09 10.67
CA ILE A 28 5.47 20.33 9.30
C ILE A 28 5.67 21.78 8.88
N LEU A 29 5.38 22.74 9.77
CA LEU A 29 5.63 24.16 9.51
C LEU A 29 7.12 24.42 9.26
N ALA A 30 8.00 23.87 10.11
CA ALA A 30 9.44 24.00 9.97
C ALA A 30 9.95 23.38 8.66
N TYR A 31 9.46 22.21 8.26
CA TYR A 31 9.82 21.57 6.98
C TYR A 31 9.43 22.41 5.77
N ARG A 32 8.24 23.03 5.79
CA ARG A 32 7.80 23.91 4.71
C ARG A 32 8.65 25.18 4.63
N LEU A 33 8.87 25.85 5.77
CA LEU A 33 9.53 27.16 5.81
C LEU A 33 11.06 27.08 5.67
N LEU A 34 11.70 26.11 6.33
CA LEU A 34 13.16 26.03 6.41
C LEU A 34 13.76 25.13 5.34
N LEU A 35 13.03 24.10 4.89
CA LEU A 35 13.52 23.10 3.94
C LEU A 35 12.80 23.16 2.58
N GLY A 36 11.76 23.99 2.43
CA GLY A 36 11.02 24.15 1.17
C GLY A 36 10.20 22.92 0.76
N TYR A 37 9.90 22.01 1.71
CA TYR A 37 9.20 20.76 1.38
C TYR A 37 7.74 21.00 0.99
N ARG A 38 7.28 20.25 -0.03
CA ARG A 38 5.87 20.24 -0.43
C ARG A 38 5.14 19.21 0.41
N ILE A 39 4.29 19.68 1.32
CA ILE A 39 3.57 18.81 2.27
C ILE A 39 2.08 19.10 2.13
N GLY A 40 1.28 18.06 1.87
CA GLY A 40 -0.16 18.12 1.72
C GLY A 40 -0.91 18.41 3.03
N ARG A 41 -2.24 18.44 2.92
CA ARG A 41 -3.15 18.63 4.06
C ARG A 41 -3.25 17.35 4.89
N GLY A 42 -3.46 17.50 6.20
CA GLY A 42 -3.69 16.35 7.08
C GLY A 42 -2.50 15.40 7.24
N VAL A 43 -1.31 15.76 6.75
CA VAL A 43 -0.07 15.02 6.98
C VAL A 43 0.24 14.97 8.47
N LYS A 44 0.71 13.83 8.95
CA LYS A 44 1.16 13.64 10.33
C LYS A 44 2.56 13.05 10.35
N ILE A 45 3.43 13.64 11.17
CA ILE A 45 4.78 13.13 11.40
C ILE A 45 4.97 12.98 12.90
N SER A 46 4.88 11.73 13.35
CA SER A 46 4.88 11.36 14.76
C SER A 46 6.19 11.70 15.46
N PHE A 47 6.22 11.61 16.79
CA PHE A 47 7.43 11.83 17.59
C PHE A 47 8.62 11.00 17.09
N GLY A 48 9.79 11.62 17.00
CA GLY A 48 11.02 11.08 16.42
C GLY A 48 10.95 10.67 14.94
N GLY A 49 9.77 10.73 14.33
CA GLY A 49 9.58 10.56 12.89
C GLY A 49 10.23 11.71 12.14
N VAL A 50 11.09 11.41 11.16
CA VAL A 50 11.82 12.40 10.35
C VAL A 50 11.80 12.03 8.87
N VAL A 51 11.73 13.05 8.02
CA VAL A 51 11.81 12.93 6.56
C VAL A 51 12.88 13.90 6.09
N ILE A 52 13.86 13.41 5.34
CA ILE A 52 15.09 14.15 5.06
C ILE A 52 15.48 13.92 3.60
N GLY A 53 15.46 15.00 2.81
CA GLY A 53 16.00 14.98 1.46
C GLY A 53 16.20 16.36 0.88
N LYS A 54 16.76 16.40 -0.34
CA LYS A 54 16.91 17.67 -1.08
C LYS A 54 15.61 18.08 -1.75
N SER A 55 14.81 17.11 -2.19
CA SER A 55 13.47 17.33 -2.75
C SER A 55 12.48 16.37 -2.09
N VAL A 56 11.48 16.91 -1.40
CA VAL A 56 10.48 16.12 -0.67
C VAL A 56 9.07 16.58 -1.03
N GLU A 57 8.24 15.63 -1.45
CA GLU A 57 6.83 15.80 -1.75
C GLU A 57 6.01 14.75 -0.97
N LEU A 58 5.16 15.21 -0.05
CA LEU A 58 4.24 14.38 0.72
C LEU A 58 2.80 14.76 0.35
N GLY A 59 2.04 13.79 -0.17
CA GLY A 59 0.63 13.96 -0.50
C GLY A 59 -0.25 14.19 0.72
N ASP A 60 -1.51 14.53 0.47
CA ASP A 60 -2.53 14.69 1.51
C ASP A 60 -2.66 13.41 2.36
N HIS A 61 -2.78 13.57 3.67
CA HIS A 61 -2.98 12.50 4.65
C HIS A 61 -1.86 11.45 4.71
N VAL A 62 -0.63 11.81 4.30
CA VAL A 62 0.56 10.98 4.58
C VAL A 62 0.82 10.89 6.08
N GLU A 63 1.14 9.68 6.56
CA GLU A 63 1.50 9.44 7.96
C GLU A 63 2.91 8.85 8.09
N ILE A 64 3.77 9.53 8.84
CA ILE A 64 5.09 9.04 9.24
C ILE A 64 5.03 8.63 10.71
N GLY A 65 5.30 7.35 10.95
CA GLY A 65 5.15 6.68 12.24
C GLY A 65 6.15 7.11 13.30
N LEU A 66 5.90 6.65 14.52
CA LEU A 66 6.76 6.89 15.68
C LEU A 66 8.18 6.38 15.40
N LEU A 67 9.20 7.21 15.59
CA LEU A 67 10.61 6.90 15.33
C LEU A 67 10.92 6.42 13.89
N ALA A 68 10.05 6.68 12.92
CA ALA A 68 10.30 6.32 11.54
C ALA A 68 11.30 7.28 10.88
N VAL A 69 12.23 6.75 10.09
CA VAL A 69 13.22 7.56 9.35
C VAL A 69 13.01 7.34 7.87
N VAL A 70 12.79 8.42 7.12
CA VAL A 70 12.75 8.40 5.65
C VAL A 70 13.81 9.37 5.16
N GLN A 71 14.85 8.87 4.50
CA GLN A 71 15.95 9.70 4.00
C GLN A 71 16.37 9.32 2.59
N GLY A 72 16.62 10.33 1.75
CA GLY A 72 17.02 10.18 0.36
C GLY A 72 17.25 11.51 -0.32
N GLU A 73 17.83 11.52 -1.52
CA GLU A 73 17.99 12.74 -2.31
C GLU A 73 16.61 13.27 -2.74
N THR A 74 15.79 12.39 -3.30
CA THR A 74 14.42 12.68 -3.76
C THR A 74 13.42 11.74 -3.09
N ILE A 75 12.39 12.31 -2.46
CA ILE A 75 11.35 11.58 -1.76
C ILE A 75 9.98 12.04 -2.28
N ARG A 76 9.18 11.09 -2.77
CA ARG A 76 7.77 11.30 -3.13
C ARG A 76 6.90 10.25 -2.44
N ILE A 77 5.92 10.70 -1.68
CA ILE A 77 4.95 9.81 -1.01
C ILE A 77 3.54 10.28 -1.37
N GLY A 78 2.78 9.39 -2.00
CA GLY A 78 1.41 9.61 -2.45
C GLY A 78 0.41 9.79 -1.31
N ARG A 79 -0.79 10.22 -1.66
CA ARG A 79 -1.86 10.54 -0.72
C ARG A 79 -2.28 9.31 0.07
N HIS A 80 -2.70 9.51 1.31
CA HIS A 80 -3.17 8.45 2.23
C HIS A 80 -2.15 7.33 2.49
N SER A 81 -0.89 7.51 2.12
CA SER A 81 0.16 6.51 2.33
C SER A 81 0.84 6.67 3.68
N SER A 82 1.46 5.60 4.17
CA SER A 82 2.08 5.63 5.50
C SER A 82 3.39 4.84 5.58
N VAL A 83 4.32 5.38 6.36
CA VAL A 83 5.53 4.66 6.81
C VAL A 83 5.40 4.35 8.29
N GLY A 84 5.35 3.07 8.62
CA GLY A 84 5.04 2.57 9.96
C GLY A 84 6.10 2.89 11.02
N THR A 85 5.72 2.66 12.27
CA THR A 85 6.56 2.87 13.45
C THR A 85 7.87 2.11 13.36
N MET A 86 8.97 2.78 13.73
CA MET A 86 10.34 2.24 13.74
C MET A 86 10.81 1.69 12.39
N SER A 87 10.17 2.08 11.29
CA SER A 87 10.63 1.74 9.94
C SER A 87 11.74 2.69 9.50
N TYR A 88 12.71 2.16 8.77
CA TYR A 88 13.88 2.90 8.28
C TYR A 88 13.95 2.75 6.76
N LEU A 89 13.78 3.87 6.06
CA LEU A 89 13.88 3.96 4.61
C LEU A 89 15.05 4.89 4.27
N SER A 90 16.08 4.35 3.63
CA SER A 90 17.27 5.07 3.23
C SER A 90 17.71 4.62 1.84
N CYS A 91 17.43 5.44 0.84
CA CYS A 91 17.75 5.18 -0.56
C CYS A 91 17.91 6.51 -1.31
N ASN A 92 18.71 6.56 -2.38
CA ASN A 92 18.90 7.80 -3.15
C ASN A 92 17.57 8.37 -3.67
N ALA A 93 16.73 7.55 -4.32
CA ALA A 93 15.37 7.92 -4.70
C ALA A 93 14.31 7.02 -4.04
N ILE A 94 13.29 7.63 -3.43
CA ILE A 94 12.17 6.93 -2.80
C ILE A 94 10.87 7.43 -3.41
N GLU A 95 10.09 6.52 -3.99
CA GLU A 95 8.77 6.79 -4.55
C GLU A 95 7.75 5.81 -3.97
N ILE A 96 6.71 6.34 -3.34
CA ILE A 96 5.62 5.56 -2.74
C ILE A 96 4.31 6.10 -3.33
N GLY A 97 3.51 5.24 -3.94
CA GLY A 97 2.23 5.58 -4.58
C GLY A 97 1.13 5.94 -3.58
N ASP A 98 -0.08 6.18 -4.09
CA ASP A 98 -1.27 6.52 -3.29
C ASP A 98 -1.79 5.28 -2.54
N ASP A 99 -2.35 5.48 -1.34
CA ASP A 99 -2.91 4.43 -0.47
C ASP A 99 -1.93 3.27 -0.15
N ALA A 100 -0.62 3.49 -0.28
CA ALA A 100 0.41 2.50 -0.01
C ALA A 100 0.79 2.46 1.48
N LYS A 101 0.98 1.26 2.02
CA LYS A 101 1.20 1.04 3.46
C LYS A 101 2.50 0.28 3.70
N ILE A 102 3.49 0.96 4.25
CA ILE A 102 4.65 0.30 4.85
C ILE A 102 4.35 0.16 6.34
N ARG A 103 4.30 -1.08 6.83
CA ARG A 103 4.04 -1.41 8.23
C ARG A 103 5.27 -1.18 9.10
N GLU A 104 5.18 -1.60 10.35
CA GLU A 104 6.16 -1.36 11.40
C GLU A 104 7.46 -2.13 11.17
N GLN A 105 8.58 -1.54 11.57
CA GLN A 105 9.90 -2.19 11.57
C GLN A 105 10.32 -2.74 10.19
N VAL A 106 9.89 -2.07 9.11
CA VAL A 106 10.37 -2.36 7.76
C VAL A 106 11.69 -1.64 7.55
N TYR A 107 12.67 -2.35 7.01
CA TYR A 107 13.97 -1.81 6.68
C TYR A 107 14.15 -1.76 5.16
N VAL A 108 14.34 -0.57 4.62
CA VAL A 108 14.72 -0.33 3.23
C VAL A 108 16.06 0.38 3.24
N GLY A 109 17.12 -0.33 2.86
CA GLY A 109 18.46 0.26 2.90
C GLY A 109 19.56 -0.69 2.46
N GLY A 110 20.71 -0.12 2.14
CA GLY A 110 21.87 -0.84 1.63
C GLY A 110 23.00 0.10 1.26
N PRO A 111 24.09 -0.43 0.70
CA PRO A 111 25.05 0.38 -0.06
C PRO A 111 24.33 1.34 -1.01
N GLN A 112 24.75 2.60 -1.02
CA GLN A 112 24.12 3.63 -1.84
C GLN A 112 24.95 3.84 -3.10
N LEU A 113 24.30 3.73 -4.24
CA LEU A 113 24.80 4.09 -5.56
C LEU A 113 23.92 5.23 -6.12
N PRO A 114 24.39 6.01 -7.09
CA PRO A 114 23.58 7.06 -7.72
C PRO A 114 22.24 6.54 -8.28
N GLU A 115 22.22 5.31 -8.79
CA GLU A 115 21.03 4.65 -9.34
C GLU A 115 20.16 3.93 -8.30
N SER A 116 20.55 3.90 -7.03
CA SER A 116 19.76 3.27 -5.96
C SER A 116 18.38 3.91 -5.90
N ARG A 117 17.33 3.10 -6.13
CA ARG A 117 15.95 3.57 -6.07
C ARG A 117 15.02 2.52 -5.48
N PHE A 118 14.05 2.98 -4.70
CA PHE A 118 12.97 2.17 -4.17
C PHE A 118 11.63 2.75 -4.63
N VAL A 119 10.90 1.98 -5.42
CA VAL A 119 9.58 2.35 -5.94
C VAL A 119 8.54 1.36 -5.41
N LEU A 120 7.54 1.89 -4.71
CA LEU A 120 6.40 1.16 -4.18
C LEU A 120 5.12 1.69 -4.83
N GLY A 121 4.44 0.87 -5.61
CA GLY A 121 3.19 1.23 -6.30
C GLY A 121 2.04 1.58 -5.35
N SER A 122 0.96 2.04 -5.94
CA SER A 122 -0.25 2.44 -5.22
C SER A 122 -1.02 1.23 -4.68
N ARG A 123 -1.74 1.39 -3.56
CA ARG A 123 -2.55 0.34 -2.91
C ARG A 123 -1.76 -0.93 -2.58
N THR A 124 -0.45 -0.76 -2.39
CA THR A 124 0.48 -1.82 -2.01
C THR A 124 0.67 -1.83 -0.50
N ILE A 125 0.95 -3.02 0.06
CA ILE A 125 1.27 -3.17 1.48
C ILE A 125 2.59 -3.94 1.66
N VAL A 126 3.43 -3.46 2.56
CA VAL A 126 4.64 -4.15 3.03
C VAL A 126 4.49 -4.40 4.53
N LEU A 127 4.39 -5.67 4.91
CA LEU A 127 4.21 -6.10 6.30
C LEU A 127 5.53 -6.11 7.08
N GLN A 128 5.39 -6.31 8.39
CA GLN A 128 6.42 -6.03 9.39
C GLN A 128 7.70 -6.83 9.16
N LEU A 129 8.83 -6.26 9.59
CA LEU A 129 10.15 -6.91 9.62
C LEU A 129 10.67 -7.35 8.24
N THR A 130 10.09 -6.82 7.16
CA THR A 130 10.59 -6.99 5.79
C THR A 130 11.88 -6.20 5.61
N ASN A 131 12.88 -6.81 4.95
CA ASN A 131 14.14 -6.17 4.59
C ASN A 131 14.24 -6.04 3.06
N ILE A 132 14.43 -4.82 2.58
CA ILE A 132 14.57 -4.50 1.16
C ILE A 132 15.90 -3.78 0.98
N ASN A 133 16.73 -4.29 0.09
CA ASN A 133 18.02 -3.72 -0.23
C ASN A 133 18.02 -3.14 -1.65
N PRO A 134 17.80 -1.83 -1.81
CA PRO A 134 17.75 -1.17 -3.12
C PRO A 134 19.11 -0.60 -3.55
N THR A 135 20.20 -1.36 -3.39
CA THR A 135 21.52 -0.94 -3.92
C THR A 135 21.45 -0.72 -5.43
N LYS A 136 20.82 -1.67 -6.16
CA LYS A 136 20.24 -1.43 -7.49
C LYS A 136 18.72 -1.22 -7.34
N PRO A 137 18.03 -0.75 -8.39
CA PRO A 137 16.59 -0.52 -8.34
C PRO A 137 15.76 -1.68 -7.79
N VAL A 138 14.83 -1.37 -6.89
CA VAL A 138 13.70 -2.25 -6.54
C VAL A 138 12.42 -1.55 -6.95
N VAL A 139 11.65 -2.17 -7.84
CA VAL A 139 10.36 -1.67 -8.31
C VAL A 139 9.26 -2.66 -7.95
N ILE A 140 8.23 -2.18 -7.27
CA ILE A 140 7.08 -2.98 -6.84
C ILE A 140 5.83 -2.33 -7.41
N GLY A 141 5.08 -3.05 -8.25
CA GLY A 141 3.89 -2.54 -8.91
C GLY A 141 2.72 -2.28 -7.97
N ASP A 142 1.68 -1.65 -8.53
CA ASP A 142 0.41 -1.38 -7.85
C ASP A 142 -0.28 -2.66 -7.37
N ASP A 143 -1.09 -2.53 -6.32
CA ASP A 143 -1.95 -3.59 -5.79
C ASP A 143 -1.18 -4.83 -5.29
N THR A 144 0.13 -4.71 -5.07
CA THR A 144 1.01 -5.79 -4.64
C THR A 144 0.99 -5.93 -3.12
N GLY A 145 1.16 -7.16 -2.62
CA GLY A 145 1.24 -7.45 -1.18
C GLY A 145 2.54 -8.15 -0.83
N ILE A 146 3.30 -7.58 0.10
CA ILE A 146 4.54 -8.15 0.62
C ILE A 146 4.34 -8.52 2.09
N GLY A 147 4.42 -9.80 2.39
CA GLY A 147 4.25 -10.39 3.71
C GLY A 147 5.43 -10.09 4.63
N GLY A 148 5.27 -10.39 5.91
CA GLY A 148 6.29 -10.08 6.90
C GLY A 148 7.54 -10.94 6.71
N HIS A 149 8.69 -10.42 7.17
CA HIS A 149 9.99 -11.09 7.05
C HIS A 149 10.40 -11.46 5.61
N CYS A 150 9.86 -10.80 4.58
CA CYS A 150 10.41 -10.97 3.24
C CYS A 150 11.81 -10.33 3.16
N LEU A 151 12.65 -10.92 2.31
CA LEU A 151 14.03 -10.51 2.09
C LEU A 151 14.21 -10.25 0.60
N ILE A 152 14.42 -8.99 0.22
CA ILE A 152 14.53 -8.58 -1.19
C ILE A 152 15.91 -7.95 -1.42
N PHE A 153 16.77 -8.63 -2.18
CA PHE A 153 18.15 -8.20 -2.39
C PHE A 153 18.45 -7.93 -3.86
N THR A 154 19.24 -6.88 -4.09
CA THR A 154 19.71 -6.49 -5.43
C THR A 154 21.21 -6.63 -5.62
N HIS A 155 21.91 -7.18 -4.63
CA HIS A 155 23.32 -7.49 -4.74
C HIS A 155 23.70 -8.72 -3.93
N GLY A 156 24.82 -9.34 -4.30
CA GLY A 156 25.48 -10.42 -3.58
C GLY A 156 26.98 -10.35 -3.83
N ALA A 157 27.76 -10.08 -2.79
CA ALA A 157 29.20 -9.96 -2.87
C ALA A 157 29.83 -10.21 -1.49
N TRP A 158 30.88 -11.03 -1.42
CA TRP A 158 31.67 -11.19 -0.21
C TRP A 158 33.10 -11.63 -0.53
N LEU A 159 33.23 -12.71 -1.29
CA LEU A 159 34.51 -13.25 -1.73
C LEU A 159 35.11 -12.37 -2.85
N ASN A 160 36.43 -12.43 -2.98
CA ASN A 160 37.19 -11.58 -3.88
C ASN A 160 36.88 -11.89 -5.35
N GLN A 161 36.32 -10.93 -6.08
CA GLN A 161 35.99 -11.10 -7.49
C GLN A 161 37.24 -11.29 -8.37
N LEU A 162 38.41 -10.77 -7.96
CA LEU A 162 39.66 -10.98 -8.68
C LEU A 162 40.14 -12.43 -8.62
N ASP A 163 39.68 -13.20 -7.63
CA ASP A 163 39.93 -14.64 -7.53
C ASP A 163 38.88 -15.46 -8.32
N GLY A 164 38.00 -14.79 -9.07
CA GLY A 164 36.98 -15.41 -9.91
C GLY A 164 35.65 -15.69 -9.21
N TYR A 165 35.46 -15.26 -7.96
CA TYR A 165 34.18 -15.42 -7.25
C TYR A 165 33.08 -14.51 -7.81
N PRO A 166 31.82 -14.95 -7.80
CA PRO A 166 30.72 -14.18 -8.37
C PRO A 166 30.40 -12.96 -7.51
N VAL A 167 30.12 -11.85 -8.20
CA VAL A 167 29.56 -10.63 -7.64
C VAL A 167 28.37 -10.23 -8.50
N THR A 168 27.21 -10.04 -7.88
CA THR A 168 25.98 -9.68 -8.58
C THR A 168 25.48 -8.34 -8.09
N TYR A 169 25.07 -7.48 -9.02
CA TYR A 169 24.37 -6.23 -8.76
C TYR A 169 23.30 -6.04 -9.82
N GLU A 170 22.08 -6.47 -9.54
CA GLU A 170 21.00 -6.49 -10.51
C GLU A 170 19.68 -6.02 -9.90
N PRO A 171 18.85 -5.28 -10.65
CA PRO A 171 17.58 -4.78 -10.15
C PRO A 171 16.59 -5.92 -9.86
N VAL A 172 15.60 -5.62 -9.03
CA VAL A 172 14.45 -6.51 -8.79
C VAL A 172 13.17 -5.80 -9.21
N THR A 173 12.32 -6.51 -9.94
CA THR A 173 11.02 -6.00 -10.38
C THR A 173 9.90 -6.95 -9.99
N LEU A 174 8.94 -6.46 -9.20
CA LEU A 174 7.66 -7.11 -8.95
C LEU A 174 6.59 -6.35 -9.72
N GLY A 175 5.83 -7.06 -10.55
CA GLY A 175 4.71 -6.53 -11.30
C GLY A 175 3.55 -6.05 -10.42
N LYS A 176 2.40 -5.80 -11.06
CA LYS A 176 1.16 -5.42 -10.39
C LYS A 176 0.46 -6.64 -9.81
N SER A 177 -0.26 -6.46 -8.71
CA SER A 177 -1.04 -7.54 -8.06
C SER A 177 -0.21 -8.80 -7.74
N VAL A 178 1.09 -8.63 -7.47
CA VAL A 178 1.94 -9.72 -7.00
C VAL A 178 1.66 -9.97 -5.52
N TRP A 179 1.73 -11.23 -5.09
CA TRP A 179 1.67 -11.55 -3.67
C TRP A 179 2.87 -12.37 -3.23
N LEU A 180 3.66 -11.77 -2.33
CA LEU A 180 4.65 -12.47 -1.53
C LEU A 180 4.03 -12.66 -0.13
N PRO A 181 3.69 -13.89 0.29
CA PRO A 181 3.35 -14.19 1.67
C PRO A 181 4.62 -14.15 2.54
N TRP A 182 4.53 -14.63 3.77
CA TRP A 182 5.61 -14.48 4.75
C TRP A 182 6.89 -15.22 4.34
N ARG A 183 8.04 -14.61 4.65
CA ARG A 183 9.38 -15.20 4.56
C ARG A 183 9.84 -15.58 3.15
N VAL A 184 9.38 -14.86 2.12
CA VAL A 184 9.92 -15.04 0.75
C VAL A 184 11.29 -14.36 0.62
N PHE A 185 12.24 -15.06 0.02
CA PHE A 185 13.56 -14.53 -0.33
C PHE A 185 13.62 -14.26 -1.84
N ILE A 186 13.96 -13.03 -2.24
CA ILE A 186 14.11 -12.62 -3.63
C ILE A 186 15.59 -12.32 -3.92
N MET A 187 16.16 -13.07 -4.87
CA MET A 187 17.55 -12.92 -5.30
C MET A 187 17.71 -11.73 -6.27
N PRO A 188 18.94 -11.17 -6.39
CA PRO A 188 19.25 -10.15 -7.38
C PRO A 188 18.85 -10.58 -8.81
N GLY A 189 18.39 -9.64 -9.63
CA GLY A 189 18.00 -9.90 -11.03
C GLY A 189 16.61 -10.53 -11.19
N THR A 190 15.88 -10.75 -10.10
CA THR A 190 14.56 -11.38 -10.15
C THR A 190 13.49 -10.46 -10.73
N THR A 191 12.70 -11.00 -11.67
CA THR A 191 11.48 -10.36 -12.18
C THR A 191 10.26 -11.26 -11.95
N ILE A 192 9.21 -10.73 -11.33
CA ILE A 192 7.94 -11.46 -11.10
C ILE A 192 6.83 -10.74 -11.86
N GLY A 193 6.18 -11.44 -12.78
CA GLY A 193 5.10 -10.89 -13.61
C GLY A 193 3.80 -10.62 -12.85
N ASP A 194 2.94 -9.83 -13.47
CA ASP A 194 1.68 -9.37 -12.89
C ASP A 194 0.75 -10.52 -12.46
N GLY A 195 0.07 -10.35 -11.32
CA GLY A 195 -0.91 -11.32 -10.81
C GLY A 195 -0.31 -12.62 -10.27
N SER A 196 1.01 -12.71 -10.15
CA SER A 196 1.69 -13.92 -9.67
C SER A 196 1.74 -14.00 -8.15
N VAL A 197 1.67 -15.24 -7.64
CA VAL A 197 1.75 -15.57 -6.22
C VAL A 197 2.99 -16.43 -5.99
N ILE A 198 3.79 -16.05 -5.00
CA ILE A 198 4.92 -16.85 -4.54
C ILE A 198 4.50 -17.58 -3.25
N GLY A 199 4.87 -18.84 -3.06
CA GLY A 199 4.55 -19.58 -1.83
C GLY A 199 5.34 -19.04 -0.64
N ALA A 200 4.80 -19.17 0.57
CA ALA A 200 5.51 -18.82 1.79
C ALA A 200 6.84 -19.58 1.90
N ASN A 201 7.85 -18.94 2.48
CA ASN A 201 9.19 -19.52 2.68
C ASN A 201 9.91 -19.96 1.38
N SER A 202 9.53 -19.40 0.23
CA SER A 202 10.18 -19.70 -1.06
C SER A 202 11.40 -18.82 -1.30
N LEU A 203 12.35 -19.33 -2.10
CA LEU A 203 13.48 -18.55 -2.64
C LEU A 203 13.29 -18.39 -4.13
N VAL A 204 13.19 -17.16 -4.61
CA VAL A 204 13.03 -16.86 -6.04
C VAL A 204 14.35 -16.38 -6.61
N SER A 205 14.79 -17.01 -7.69
CA SER A 205 15.89 -16.58 -8.53
C SER A 205 15.47 -16.61 -10.00
N GLY A 206 15.68 -15.50 -10.71
CA GLY A 206 15.31 -15.35 -12.11
C GLY A 206 13.87 -14.91 -12.33
N ASN A 207 13.25 -15.36 -13.42
CA ASN A 207 11.96 -14.82 -13.88
C ASN A 207 10.78 -15.74 -13.52
N ILE A 208 9.73 -15.16 -12.95
CA ILE A 208 8.42 -15.79 -12.78
C ILE A 208 7.44 -15.14 -13.76
N PRO A 209 6.85 -15.90 -14.71
CA PRO A 209 5.87 -15.35 -15.65
C PRO A 209 4.66 -14.72 -14.95
N PRO A 210 3.91 -13.82 -15.62
CA PRO A 210 2.64 -13.32 -15.10
C PRO A 210 1.64 -14.45 -14.80
N SER A 211 0.70 -14.20 -13.89
CA SER A 211 -0.39 -15.10 -13.53
C SER A 211 0.09 -16.52 -13.19
N SER A 212 1.17 -16.59 -12.42
CA SER A 212 1.79 -17.85 -12.00
C SER A 212 1.70 -18.05 -10.49
N LEU A 213 1.56 -19.31 -10.06
CA LEU A 213 1.80 -19.73 -8.68
C LEU A 213 3.15 -20.45 -8.64
N ALA A 214 4.13 -19.91 -7.92
CA ALA A 214 5.46 -20.52 -7.78
C ALA A 214 5.81 -20.78 -6.32
N VAL A 215 6.38 -21.95 -6.00
CA VAL A 215 6.68 -22.35 -4.62
C VAL A 215 8.03 -23.06 -4.53
N GLY A 216 8.68 -23.03 -3.36
CA GLY A 216 9.87 -23.83 -3.05
C GLY A 216 11.19 -23.04 -3.02
N ASN A 217 12.29 -23.77 -2.82
CA ASN A 217 13.65 -23.22 -2.82
C ASN A 217 14.57 -24.14 -3.67
N PRO A 218 14.93 -23.74 -4.90
CA PRO A 218 14.44 -22.56 -5.62
C PRO A 218 12.95 -22.71 -6.01
N ALA A 219 12.24 -21.60 -6.11
CA ALA A 219 10.84 -21.55 -6.45
C ALA A 219 10.59 -22.06 -7.87
N LYS A 220 9.60 -22.94 -8.04
CA LYS A 220 9.17 -23.47 -9.32
C LYS A 220 7.69 -23.16 -9.54
N VAL A 221 7.35 -22.80 -10.78
CA VAL A 221 5.96 -22.57 -11.18
C VAL A 221 5.20 -23.89 -11.15
N ILE A 222 4.11 -23.94 -10.39
CA ILE A 222 3.24 -25.12 -10.25
C ILE A 222 1.84 -24.89 -10.82
N ARG A 223 1.46 -23.63 -11.09
CA ARG A 223 0.26 -23.24 -11.85
C ARG A 223 0.56 -21.99 -12.66
N SER A 224 -0.13 -21.84 -13.78
CA SER A 224 0.06 -20.74 -14.72
C SER A 224 -1.25 -20.41 -15.43
N ALA A 225 -1.28 -19.32 -16.18
CA ALA A 225 -2.40 -19.00 -17.06
C ALA A 225 -2.65 -20.13 -18.10
N PRO A 226 -3.90 -20.36 -18.50
CA PRO A 226 -5.12 -19.63 -18.12
C PRO A 226 -5.77 -20.10 -16.81
N ASP A 227 -5.27 -21.17 -16.20
CA ASP A 227 -5.94 -21.83 -15.06
C ASP A 227 -5.73 -21.10 -13.72
N PHE A 228 -4.71 -20.24 -13.65
CA PHE A 228 -4.42 -19.41 -12.49
C PHE A 228 -4.38 -17.92 -12.88
N PRO A 229 -5.04 -17.04 -12.12
CA PRO A 229 -6.03 -17.34 -11.08
C PRO A 229 -7.33 -17.93 -11.67
N LYS A 230 -8.10 -18.66 -10.85
CA LYS A 230 -9.42 -19.17 -11.27
C LYS A 230 -10.33 -17.99 -11.66
N LYS A 231 -10.92 -18.05 -12.85
CA LYS A 231 -11.98 -17.13 -13.27
C LYS A 231 -13.28 -17.50 -12.55
N LEU A 232 -13.89 -16.52 -11.89
CA LEU A 232 -15.17 -16.69 -11.20
C LEU A 232 -16.33 -16.26 -12.11
N SER A 233 -17.43 -17.00 -12.05
CA SER A 233 -18.72 -16.59 -12.61
C SER A 233 -19.34 -15.42 -11.83
N ASP A 234 -20.31 -14.74 -12.43
CA ASP A 234 -21.01 -13.63 -11.77
C ASP A 234 -21.76 -14.09 -10.51
N GLY A 235 -22.34 -15.29 -10.53
CA GLY A 235 -22.98 -15.91 -9.36
C GLY A 235 -22.00 -16.21 -8.23
N GLU A 236 -20.83 -16.78 -8.54
CA GLU A 236 -19.76 -16.99 -7.53
C GLU A 236 -19.29 -15.65 -6.95
N ARG A 237 -19.12 -14.62 -7.78
CA ARG A 237 -18.73 -13.28 -7.33
C ARG A 237 -19.78 -12.68 -6.40
N ALA A 238 -21.06 -12.71 -6.77
CA ALA A 238 -22.16 -12.20 -5.96
C ALA A 238 -22.26 -12.92 -4.60
N GLY A 239 -22.07 -14.25 -4.60
CA GLY A 239 -22.03 -15.05 -3.36
C GLY A 239 -20.87 -14.68 -2.44
N LEU A 240 -19.69 -14.39 -2.99
CA LEU A 240 -18.56 -13.87 -2.20
C LEU A 240 -18.85 -12.50 -1.61
N VAL A 241 -19.46 -11.58 -2.37
CA VAL A 241 -19.81 -10.25 -1.85
C VAL A 241 -20.82 -10.36 -0.72
N GLU A 242 -21.83 -11.22 -0.83
CA GLU A 242 -22.75 -11.52 0.28
C GLU A 242 -22.02 -11.98 1.53
N THR A 243 -21.10 -12.94 1.36
CA THR A 243 -20.31 -13.48 2.49
C THR A 243 -19.49 -12.38 3.17
N ILE A 244 -18.80 -11.55 2.38
CA ILE A 244 -18.00 -10.43 2.88
C ILE A 244 -18.86 -9.41 3.61
N MET A 245 -20.05 -9.07 3.08
CA MET A 245 -20.96 -8.14 3.73
C MET A 245 -21.52 -8.68 5.05
N GLY A 246 -21.88 -9.96 5.10
CA GLY A 246 -22.29 -10.61 6.35
C GLY A 246 -21.16 -10.67 7.39
N GLU A 247 -19.91 -10.85 6.95
CA GLU A 247 -18.73 -10.78 7.81
C GLU A 247 -18.46 -9.35 8.30
N PHE A 248 -18.65 -8.35 7.44
CA PHE A 248 -18.54 -6.95 7.81
C PHE A 248 -19.57 -6.56 8.88
N ASP A 249 -20.83 -6.94 8.71
CA ASP A 249 -21.89 -6.67 9.69
C ASP A 249 -21.56 -7.29 11.05
N ARG A 250 -21.14 -8.56 11.07
CA ARG A 250 -20.71 -9.23 12.31
C ARG A 250 -19.54 -8.51 12.96
N PHE A 251 -18.56 -8.07 12.17
CA PHE A 251 -17.40 -7.33 12.66
C PHE A 251 -17.79 -6.01 13.32
N VAL A 252 -18.64 -5.19 12.69
CA VAL A 252 -19.06 -3.91 13.27
C VAL A 252 -20.03 -4.10 14.45
N GLN A 253 -20.87 -5.13 14.42
CA GLN A 253 -21.73 -5.51 15.56
C GLN A 253 -20.91 -5.90 16.78
N HIS A 254 -19.82 -6.65 16.59
CA HIS A 254 -18.87 -6.93 17.67
C HIS A 254 -18.25 -5.64 18.25
N GLY A 255 -18.05 -4.62 17.42
CA GLY A 255 -17.63 -3.27 17.83
C GLY A 255 -18.72 -2.41 18.46
N GLY A 256 -19.93 -2.94 18.69
CA GLY A 256 -21.07 -2.23 19.30
C GLY A 256 -21.92 -1.43 18.33
N VAL A 257 -21.79 -1.66 17.02
CA VAL A 257 -22.65 -1.04 15.99
C VAL A 257 -23.94 -1.86 15.82
N ARG A 258 -25.11 -1.27 16.02
CA ARG A 258 -26.38 -1.92 15.65
C ARG A 258 -26.59 -1.80 14.15
N VAL A 259 -26.94 -2.90 13.49
CA VAL A 259 -27.17 -2.98 12.05
C VAL A 259 -28.61 -3.33 11.77
N GLU A 260 -29.26 -2.55 10.93
CA GLU A 260 -30.62 -2.80 10.43
C GLU A 260 -30.57 -2.96 8.92
N ALA A 261 -31.08 -4.08 8.39
CA ALA A 261 -31.06 -4.36 6.96
C ALA A 261 -32.50 -4.53 6.44
N HIS A 262 -32.85 -3.77 5.41
CA HIS A 262 -34.15 -3.82 4.73
C HIS A 262 -33.91 -3.79 3.22
N GLY A 263 -34.06 -4.94 2.56
CA GLY A 263 -33.74 -5.08 1.13
C GLY A 263 -32.29 -4.67 0.84
N SER A 264 -32.12 -3.75 -0.11
CA SER A 264 -30.80 -3.20 -0.50
C SER A 264 -30.24 -2.15 0.46
N ILE A 265 -30.96 -1.76 1.50
CA ILE A 265 -30.54 -0.69 2.41
C ILE A 265 -30.09 -1.27 3.73
N ARG A 266 -28.94 -0.80 4.22
CA ARG A 266 -28.45 -1.09 5.56
C ARG A 266 -28.24 0.21 6.33
N ALA A 267 -28.65 0.25 7.58
CA ALA A 267 -28.40 1.34 8.50
C ALA A 267 -27.49 0.86 9.63
N TYR A 268 -26.43 1.62 9.89
CA TYR A 268 -25.42 1.35 10.91
C TYR A 268 -25.51 2.42 11.98
N HIS A 269 -25.83 2.02 13.21
CA HIS A 269 -26.05 2.91 14.34
C HIS A 269 -24.92 2.72 15.36
N TYR A 270 -24.15 3.79 15.59
CA TYR A 270 -23.08 3.80 16.59
C TYR A 270 -23.08 5.11 17.36
N SER A 271 -23.19 5.01 18.69
CA SER A 271 -23.44 6.17 19.55
C SER A 271 -24.67 6.95 19.06
N ARG A 272 -24.58 8.28 18.93
CA ARG A 272 -25.68 9.16 18.47
C ARG A 272 -25.72 9.39 16.95
N ARG A 273 -25.01 8.56 16.16
CA ARG A 273 -24.89 8.74 14.71
C ARG A 273 -25.36 7.50 13.97
N THR A 274 -25.91 7.75 12.78
CA THR A 274 -26.36 6.72 11.85
C THR A 274 -25.71 6.95 10.50
N TRP A 275 -25.28 5.86 9.86
CA TRP A 275 -24.79 5.85 8.48
C TRP A 275 -25.62 4.87 7.67
N ARG A 276 -25.91 5.23 6.42
CA ARG A 276 -26.67 4.40 5.49
C ARG A 276 -25.76 3.87 4.40
N LEU A 277 -25.95 2.59 4.08
CA LEU A 277 -25.39 1.91 2.94
C LEU A 277 -26.52 1.54 1.99
N MET A 278 -26.37 1.87 0.70
CA MET A 278 -27.21 1.31 -0.36
C MET A 278 -26.37 0.29 -1.12
N TRP A 279 -26.70 -0.98 -0.96
CA TRP A 279 -26.01 -2.09 -1.59
C TRP A 279 -26.69 -2.49 -2.89
N LEU A 280 -26.05 -2.17 -4.00
CA LEU A 280 -26.52 -2.43 -5.35
C LEU A 280 -25.95 -3.76 -5.83
N ARG A 281 -26.82 -4.77 -5.86
CA ARG A 281 -26.48 -6.11 -6.35
C ARG A 281 -26.46 -6.12 -7.86
N ALA A 282 -25.68 -7.02 -8.46
CA ALA A 282 -25.62 -7.14 -9.92
C ALA A 282 -27.03 -7.30 -10.53
N GLY A 283 -27.39 -6.41 -11.46
CA GLY A 283 -28.70 -6.43 -12.15
C GLY A 283 -29.87 -5.77 -11.41
N VAL A 284 -29.70 -5.31 -10.16
CA VAL A 284 -30.75 -4.61 -9.39
C VAL A 284 -30.64 -3.10 -9.64
N ARG A 285 -31.73 -2.48 -10.12
CA ARG A 285 -31.84 -1.02 -10.20
C ARG A 285 -32.16 -0.46 -8.81
N MET A 286 -31.79 0.80 -8.58
CA MET A 286 -32.15 1.53 -7.37
C MET A 286 -33.68 1.65 -7.28
N ASP A 287 -34.34 0.72 -6.59
CA ASP A 287 -35.78 0.77 -6.38
C ASP A 287 -36.11 1.86 -5.34
N GLY A 288 -36.53 3.02 -5.83
CA GLY A 288 -37.30 4.03 -5.10
C GLY A 288 -36.59 4.87 -4.03
N ILE A 289 -35.35 4.58 -3.64
CA ILE A 289 -34.63 5.36 -2.61
C ILE A 289 -33.34 5.95 -3.17
N ALA A 290 -33.37 7.26 -3.42
CA ALA A 290 -32.21 8.00 -3.91
C ALA A 290 -31.16 8.22 -2.80
N PRO A 291 -29.85 8.02 -3.08
CA PRO A 291 -28.78 8.32 -2.12
C PRO A 291 -28.80 9.78 -1.66
N ALA A 292 -28.66 10.04 -0.37
CA ALA A 292 -28.53 11.39 0.16
C ALA A 292 -27.08 11.72 0.52
N ARG A 293 -26.81 13.01 0.75
CA ARG A 293 -25.49 13.47 1.19
C ARG A 293 -25.02 12.71 2.43
N GLY A 294 -23.82 12.16 2.37
CA GLY A 294 -23.21 11.38 3.45
C GLY A 294 -23.51 9.88 3.41
N ASP A 295 -24.45 9.43 2.58
CA ASP A 295 -24.71 8.01 2.37
C ASP A 295 -23.55 7.35 1.60
N THR A 296 -23.47 6.02 1.71
CA THR A 296 -22.49 5.19 1.00
C THR A 296 -23.20 4.25 0.03
N VAL A 297 -22.87 4.34 -1.26
CA VAL A 297 -23.28 3.37 -2.28
C VAL A 297 -22.23 2.28 -2.38
N PHE A 298 -22.63 1.02 -2.25
CA PHE A 298 -21.76 -0.13 -2.47
C PHE A 298 -22.28 -0.91 -3.67
N SER A 299 -21.56 -0.88 -4.78
CA SER A 299 -22.03 -1.45 -6.05
C SER A 299 -21.21 -2.66 -6.46
N GLU A 300 -21.88 -3.77 -6.76
CA GLU A 300 -21.26 -4.97 -7.31
C GLU A 300 -20.90 -4.81 -8.79
N ALA A 301 -21.70 -4.03 -9.53
CA ALA A 301 -21.49 -3.72 -10.95
C ALA A 301 -20.88 -2.32 -11.12
N ALA A 302 -20.20 -2.10 -12.26
CA ALA A 302 -19.59 -0.82 -12.57
C ALA A 302 -20.63 0.30 -12.63
N LEU A 303 -20.36 1.40 -11.93
CA LEU A 303 -21.22 2.58 -11.95
C LEU A 303 -20.91 3.44 -13.18
N ALA A 304 -21.94 4.00 -13.80
CA ALA A 304 -21.77 4.90 -14.95
C ALA A 304 -21.06 6.20 -14.52
N PRO A 305 -20.17 6.78 -15.35
CA PRO A 305 -19.48 8.02 -15.03
C PRO A 305 -20.41 9.17 -14.62
N ASP A 306 -21.56 9.33 -15.29
CA ASP A 306 -22.53 10.37 -14.95
C ASP A 306 -23.14 10.18 -13.55
N ALA A 307 -23.32 8.93 -13.12
CA ALA A 307 -23.81 8.62 -11.78
C ALA A 307 -22.74 8.94 -10.72
N LEU A 308 -21.47 8.66 -11.00
CA LEU A 308 -20.35 9.01 -10.12
C LEU A 308 -20.21 10.54 -9.97
N ALA A 309 -20.36 11.27 -11.07
CA ALA A 309 -20.35 12.74 -11.06
C ALA A 309 -21.54 13.33 -10.28
N ASP A 310 -22.73 12.75 -10.43
CA ASP A 310 -23.90 13.13 -9.62
C ASP A 310 -23.68 12.85 -8.13
N PHE A 311 -23.15 11.67 -7.78
CA PHE A 311 -22.82 11.32 -6.41
C PHE A 311 -21.81 12.28 -5.80
N ALA A 312 -20.73 12.61 -6.51
CA ALA A 312 -19.73 13.58 -6.08
C ALA A 312 -20.36 14.96 -5.81
N LYS A 313 -21.19 15.47 -6.74
CA LYS A 313 -21.90 16.76 -6.59
C LYS A 313 -22.83 16.77 -5.37
N ARG A 314 -23.52 15.66 -5.09
CA ARG A 314 -24.46 15.52 -3.97
C ARG A 314 -23.79 15.18 -2.65
N GLY A 315 -22.48 14.92 -2.64
CA GLY A 315 -21.73 14.46 -1.47
C GLY A 315 -22.13 13.07 -1.02
N VAL A 316 -22.49 12.20 -1.96
CA VAL A 316 -22.71 10.77 -1.77
C VAL A 316 -21.37 10.05 -1.99
N TYR A 317 -21.03 9.13 -1.11
CA TYR A 317 -19.79 8.34 -1.22
C TYR A 317 -20.08 7.00 -1.90
N TRP A 318 -19.05 6.38 -2.49
CA TRP A 318 -19.23 5.08 -3.13
C TRP A 318 -18.01 4.17 -3.01
N LEU A 319 -18.30 2.89 -3.15
CA LEU A 319 -17.37 1.78 -3.32
C LEU A 319 -17.90 0.96 -4.51
N ASP A 320 -17.26 1.10 -5.66
CA ASP A 320 -17.64 0.47 -6.93
C ASP A 320 -16.72 -0.73 -7.20
N LEU A 321 -17.21 -1.93 -6.90
CA LEU A 321 -16.46 -3.17 -7.10
C LEU A 321 -16.26 -3.49 -8.59
N GLY A 322 -17.27 -3.21 -9.42
CA GLY A 322 -17.23 -3.52 -10.84
C GLY A 322 -16.29 -2.59 -11.61
N GLY A 323 -16.32 -1.29 -11.28
CA GLY A 323 -15.40 -0.28 -11.82
C GLY A 323 -14.03 -0.27 -11.13
N LYS A 324 -13.88 -0.94 -9.99
CA LYS A 324 -12.68 -0.94 -9.12
C LYS A 324 -12.30 0.46 -8.65
N THR A 325 -13.30 1.29 -8.37
CA THR A 325 -13.11 2.68 -7.92
C THR A 325 -13.86 2.95 -6.63
N ARG A 326 -13.52 4.06 -5.99
CA ARG A 326 -14.21 4.61 -4.83
C ARG A 326 -14.12 6.11 -4.83
N SER A 327 -14.99 6.76 -4.08
CA SER A 327 -14.92 8.20 -3.85
C SER A 327 -13.59 8.61 -3.22
N GLU A 328 -13.09 9.80 -3.60
CA GLU A 328 -11.87 10.38 -3.04
C GLU A 328 -11.94 10.47 -1.50
N GLY A 329 -13.04 11.00 -0.97
CA GLY A 329 -13.38 10.98 0.45
C GLY A 329 -14.34 9.85 0.82
N GLY A 330 -14.71 9.78 2.10
CA GLY A 330 -15.66 8.79 2.59
C GLY A 330 -16.29 9.21 3.91
N SER A 331 -17.49 8.69 4.17
CA SER A 331 -18.03 8.66 5.54
C SER A 331 -17.21 7.67 6.40
N ARG A 332 -17.41 7.67 7.72
CA ARG A 332 -16.78 6.65 8.59
C ARG A 332 -17.13 5.23 8.14
N LEU A 333 -18.39 5.01 7.72
CA LEU A 333 -18.84 3.74 7.17
C LEU A 333 -18.10 3.38 5.87
N THR A 334 -17.96 4.35 4.95
CA THR A 334 -17.26 4.14 3.67
C THR A 334 -15.82 3.72 3.89
N GLU A 335 -15.10 4.41 4.78
CA GLU A 335 -13.70 4.11 5.07
C GLU A 335 -13.55 2.76 5.80
N GLU A 336 -14.41 2.46 6.79
CA GLU A 336 -14.37 1.20 7.52
C GLU A 336 -14.67 0.00 6.60
N LEU A 337 -15.70 0.10 5.75
CA LEU A 337 -16.03 -0.94 4.80
C LEU A 337 -14.90 -1.14 3.77
N ALA A 338 -14.32 -0.06 3.24
CA ALA A 338 -13.20 -0.16 2.31
C ALA A 338 -11.96 -0.84 2.93
N LEU A 339 -11.64 -0.52 4.19
CA LEU A 339 -10.59 -1.19 4.94
C LEU A 339 -10.92 -2.67 5.17
N PHE A 340 -12.18 -2.99 5.45
CA PHE A 340 -12.63 -4.35 5.68
C PHE A 340 -12.55 -5.22 4.43
N ILE A 341 -13.12 -4.77 3.31
CA ILE A 341 -13.06 -5.52 2.04
C ILE A 341 -11.62 -5.67 1.52
N GLY A 342 -10.74 -4.73 1.86
CA GLY A 342 -9.30 -4.83 1.60
C GLY A 342 -8.64 -6.08 2.20
N ARG A 343 -9.20 -6.65 3.28
CA ARG A 343 -8.75 -7.92 3.88
C ARG A 343 -8.94 -9.11 2.94
N TYR A 344 -9.83 -9.00 1.96
CA TYR A 344 -10.09 -10.00 0.91
C TYR A 344 -9.32 -9.68 -0.39
N GLY A 345 -8.38 -8.74 -0.35
CA GLY A 345 -7.60 -8.31 -1.51
C GLY A 345 -8.35 -7.37 -2.47
N ILE A 346 -9.57 -6.94 -2.13
CA ILE A 346 -10.34 -5.98 -2.91
C ILE A 346 -9.76 -4.58 -2.70
N ARG A 347 -9.19 -4.01 -3.77
CA ARG A 347 -8.57 -2.69 -3.77
C ARG A 347 -9.31 -1.79 -4.75
N LEU A 348 -9.63 -0.58 -4.31
CA LEU A 348 -10.43 0.38 -5.06
C LEU A 348 -9.65 1.69 -5.22
N ILE A 349 -9.60 2.21 -6.43
CA ILE A 349 -8.89 3.44 -6.76
C ILE A 349 -9.72 4.65 -6.33
N ARG A 350 -9.12 5.57 -5.56
CA ARG A 350 -9.75 6.84 -5.22
C ARG A 350 -9.81 7.74 -6.46
N ILE A 351 -11.01 8.19 -6.82
CA ILE A 351 -11.23 9.14 -7.91
C ILE A 351 -12.04 10.34 -7.41
N SER A 352 -11.71 11.53 -7.91
CA SER A 352 -12.60 12.69 -7.87
C SER A 352 -13.69 12.44 -8.93
N GLY A 353 -14.93 12.28 -8.50
CA GLY A 353 -16.05 12.00 -9.41
C GLY A 353 -16.37 13.14 -10.36
#